data_AF-A0A7N9D7X8-F1
#
_entry.id   AF-A0A7N9D7X8-F1
#
_cell.length_a   1.000
_cell.length_b   1.000
_cell.length_c   1.000
_cell.angle_alpha   90.00
_cell.angle_beta   90.00
_cell.angle_gamma   90.00
#
_symmetry.space_group_name_H-M   'P 1'
#
loop_
_entity.id
_entity.type
_entity.pdbx_description
1 polymer ?
#
loop_
_entity_poly.entity_id
_entity_poly.type
_entity_poly.pdbx_seq_one_letter_code
_entity_poly.pdbx_strand_id
1 'polypeptide(L)'
;MAQLCGLRRGRALLALLGSLLLSGVLAADRERSIHDFCLVSKVVGRCRASMPRWWYNVTDGSCQLFVYGGCDGNSNNYMSKEECLKKCAAVTENATGDLATSRNAADSSVPSVPRRQDSDDHSSDMFNYEEYCAAKAVTGPCRASFPRWYFDVERNSCNNFIYGGCRGNKNSYRSEEACMLRCFRQQENPSLPLGSKGKWPLTLLLPSACLLPSLTELSPAQLWFTLSFIVNIILAESHIFV
;
A
#
# COMPACT_ATOMS: atom_id res chain seq x y z
N MET A 1 27.63 85.73 33.86
CA MET A 1 27.66 84.44 34.58
C MET A 1 26.62 83.55 33.89
N ALA A 2 26.97 82.76 32.88
CA ALA A 2 27.77 81.54 32.84
C ALA A 2 26.92 80.25 33.00
N GLN A 3 27.02 79.39 31.96
CA GLN A 3 26.88 77.92 31.90
C GLN A 3 25.45 77.29 31.83
N LEU A 4 25.08 76.66 30.68
CA LEU A 4 25.25 75.23 30.24
C LEU A 4 24.29 74.28 31.02
N CYS A 5 23.60 73.25 30.51
CA CYS A 5 23.78 72.28 29.42
C CYS A 5 22.42 71.54 29.26
N GLY A 6 21.91 71.15 28.09
CA GLY A 6 22.17 69.82 27.51
C GLY A 6 20.89 69.04 27.13
N LEU A 7 20.72 68.82 25.82
CA LEU A 7 19.97 67.77 25.11
C LEU A 7 18.87 66.96 25.86
N ARG A 8 17.60 67.27 25.56
CA ARG A 8 16.43 66.38 25.81
C ARG A 8 16.01 65.54 24.59
N ARG A 9 16.92 65.30 23.64
CA ARG A 9 16.68 64.47 22.44
C ARG A 9 17.68 63.32 22.43
N GLY A 10 17.36 62.22 23.10
CA GLY A 10 18.28 61.07 23.10
C GLY A 10 17.88 59.86 23.93
N ARG A 11 16.63 59.75 24.40
CA ARG A 11 16.18 58.55 25.12
C ARG A 11 14.91 57.91 24.58
N ALA A 12 14.15 58.60 23.72
CA ALA A 12 12.97 58.01 23.09
C ALA A 12 13.30 57.14 21.86
N LEU A 13 14.40 57.40 21.14
CA LEU A 13 14.76 56.63 19.94
C LEU A 13 15.47 55.29 20.25
N LEU A 14 16.25 55.22 21.34
CA LEU A 14 16.95 53.98 21.72
C LEU A 14 16.02 52.95 22.38
N ALA A 15 14.93 53.39 23.01
CA ALA A 15 13.92 52.48 23.58
C ALA A 15 13.01 51.85 22.49
N LEU A 16 12.77 52.54 21.38
CA LEU A 16 11.96 52.05 20.26
C LEU A 16 12.74 51.14 19.30
N LEU A 17 14.06 51.32 19.20
CA LEU A 17 14.93 50.39 18.44
C LEU A 17 15.24 49.11 19.23
N GLY A 18 15.30 49.19 20.57
CA GLY A 18 15.48 48.02 21.43
C GLY A 18 14.26 47.09 21.49
N SER A 19 13.05 47.63 21.41
CA SER A 19 11.81 46.84 21.41
C SER A 19 11.49 46.19 20.06
N LEU A 20 11.98 46.77 18.95
CA LEU A 20 11.85 46.16 17.61
C LEU A 20 12.81 44.98 17.40
N LEU A 21 14.01 45.03 18.00
CA LEU A 21 14.96 43.92 17.97
C LEU A 21 14.57 42.78 18.92
N LEU A 22 13.93 43.08 20.06
CA LEU A 22 13.42 42.03 20.97
C LEU A 22 12.22 41.26 20.37
N SER A 23 11.44 41.92 19.51
CA SER A 23 10.31 41.31 18.81
C SER A 23 10.75 40.42 17.64
N GLY A 24 11.94 40.67 17.06
CA GLY A 24 12.47 39.89 15.92
C GLY A 24 13.12 38.56 16.31
N VAL A 25 13.64 38.42 17.54
CA VAL A 25 14.31 37.18 17.99
C VAL A 25 13.29 36.10 18.36
N LEU A 26 12.09 36.46 18.82
CA LEU A 26 11.07 35.50 19.27
C LEU A 26 10.30 34.79 18.15
N ALA A 27 10.50 35.17 16.88
CA ALA A 27 9.79 34.59 15.74
C ALA A 27 10.51 33.43 15.06
N ALA A 28 11.79 33.17 15.36
CA ALA A 28 12.59 32.14 14.70
C ALA A 28 12.63 30.78 15.44
N ASP A 29 12.30 30.74 16.73
CA ASP A 29 12.45 29.53 17.55
C ASP A 29 11.17 28.66 17.66
N ARG A 30 10.03 29.09 17.10
CA ARG A 30 8.74 28.41 17.31
C ARG A 30 8.36 27.36 16.26
N GLU A 31 9.11 27.22 15.18
CA GLU A 31 8.80 26.23 14.12
C GLU A 31 9.62 24.93 14.24
N ARG A 32 10.66 24.91 15.09
CA ARG A 32 11.60 23.78 15.16
C ARG A 32 11.30 22.75 16.24
N SER A 33 10.34 23.00 17.13
CA SER A 33 10.00 22.10 18.26
C SER A 33 8.74 21.25 18.04
N ILE A 34 7.99 21.48 16.95
CA ILE A 34 6.68 20.82 16.74
C ILE A 34 6.83 19.35 16.28
N HIS A 35 8.02 18.93 15.86
CA HIS A 35 8.24 17.61 15.29
C HIS A 35 9.15 16.68 16.10
N ASP A 36 9.52 17.04 17.34
CA ASP A 36 10.39 16.18 18.17
C ASP A 36 9.78 14.79 18.39
N PHE A 37 8.45 14.71 18.49
CA PHE A 37 7.77 13.41 18.59
C PHE A 37 7.81 12.59 17.30
N CYS A 38 8.12 13.16 16.14
CA CYS A 38 8.34 12.40 14.92
C CYS A 38 9.74 11.75 14.89
N LEU A 39 10.68 12.25 15.69
CA LEU A 39 12.06 11.76 15.76
C LEU A 39 12.20 10.55 16.69
N VAL A 40 11.29 10.38 17.65
CA VAL A 40 11.35 9.26 18.60
C VAL A 40 10.87 7.96 17.97
N SER A 41 11.49 6.84 18.35
CA SER A 41 11.10 5.51 17.87
C SER A 41 9.72 5.08 18.38
N LYS A 42 9.06 4.14 17.67
CA LYS A 42 7.84 3.48 18.16
C LYS A 42 8.01 2.85 19.54
N VAL A 43 6.96 2.90 20.36
CA VAL A 43 6.90 2.23 21.67
C VAL A 43 5.68 1.31 21.72
N VAL A 44 5.92 0.02 21.94
CA VAL A 44 4.85 -0.98 22.13
C VAL A 44 4.15 -0.78 23.48
N GLY A 45 4.91 -0.40 24.52
CA GLY A 45 4.39 -0.25 25.88
C GLY A 45 4.25 -1.58 26.62
N ARG A 46 3.86 -1.53 27.90
CA ARG A 46 3.85 -2.71 28.78
C ARG A 46 2.55 -3.53 28.72
N CYS A 47 1.48 -2.94 28.18
CA CYS A 47 0.20 -3.62 28.03
C CYS A 47 0.25 -4.64 26.89
N ARG A 48 -0.70 -5.59 26.90
CA ARG A 48 -0.73 -6.76 26.02
C ARG A 48 -1.84 -6.72 24.97
N ALA A 49 -2.41 -5.54 24.71
CA ALA A 49 -3.34 -5.37 23.60
C ALA A 49 -2.57 -5.47 22.28
N SER A 50 -3.30 -5.72 21.21
CA SER A 50 -2.72 -5.92 19.88
C SER A 50 -3.33 -4.94 18.90
N MET A 51 -2.91 -3.68 19.01
CA MET A 51 -3.50 -2.58 18.25
C MET A 51 -2.57 -2.20 17.09
N PRO A 52 -2.92 -2.45 15.82
CA PRO A 52 -2.12 -1.97 14.70
C PRO A 52 -2.17 -0.44 14.66
N ARG A 53 -0.98 0.18 14.61
CA ARG A 53 -0.77 1.63 14.61
C ARG A 53 0.30 2.00 13.61
N TRP A 54 0.36 3.27 13.26
CA TRP A 54 1.40 3.84 12.39
C TRP A 54 2.38 4.66 13.22
N TRP A 55 3.66 4.58 12.90
CA TRP A 55 4.70 5.44 13.45
C TRP A 55 5.57 5.97 12.31
N TYR A 56 6.15 7.14 12.49
CA TYR A 56 7.06 7.75 11.53
C TYR A 56 8.49 7.31 11.78
N ASN A 57 9.11 6.66 10.80
CA ASN A 57 10.52 6.34 10.81
C ASN A 57 11.29 7.46 10.09
N VAL A 58 12.00 8.29 10.85
CA VAL A 58 12.79 9.40 10.30
C VAL A 58 13.95 8.93 9.43
N THR A 59 14.55 7.76 9.73
CA THR A 59 15.66 7.19 8.95
C THR A 59 15.24 6.88 7.52
N ASP A 60 14.05 6.30 7.39
CA ASP A 60 13.47 5.93 6.09
C ASP A 60 12.56 7.04 5.52
N GLY A 61 12.40 8.16 6.24
CA GLY A 61 11.47 9.23 5.92
C GLY A 61 10.01 8.79 5.74
N SER A 62 9.56 7.69 6.37
CA SER A 62 8.31 7.02 6.03
C SER A 62 7.45 6.58 7.22
N CYS A 63 6.13 6.59 7.05
CA CYS A 63 5.17 6.04 8.01
C CYS A 63 5.04 4.52 7.86
N GLN A 64 5.30 3.79 8.93
CA GLN A 64 5.34 2.32 8.96
C GLN A 64 4.37 1.77 10.01
N LEU A 65 3.87 0.55 9.79
CA LEU A 65 3.00 -0.14 10.75
C LEU A 65 3.80 -0.71 11.94
N PHE A 66 3.20 -0.69 13.11
CA PHE A 66 3.67 -1.43 14.29
C PHE A 66 2.49 -1.85 15.18
N VAL A 67 2.76 -2.72 16.17
CA VAL A 67 1.75 -3.16 17.15
C VAL A 67 1.93 -2.36 18.44
N TYR A 68 0.90 -1.62 18.82
CA TYR A 68 0.83 -0.93 20.10
C TYR A 68 0.11 -1.80 21.15
N GLY A 69 0.74 -1.92 22.32
CA GLY A 69 0.30 -2.71 23.46
C GLY A 69 -0.91 -2.14 24.19
N GLY A 70 -1.32 -0.90 23.89
CA GLY A 70 -2.53 -0.26 24.43
C GLY A 70 -2.30 0.68 25.62
N CYS A 71 -1.09 0.73 26.18
CA CYS A 71 -0.70 1.72 27.20
C CYS A 71 0.78 2.08 27.09
N ASP A 72 1.20 3.15 27.77
CA ASP A 72 2.60 3.60 27.87
C ASP A 72 3.31 3.78 26.51
N GLY A 73 2.55 4.18 25.49
CA GLY A 73 3.09 4.60 24.20
C GLY A 73 3.61 6.03 24.23
N ASN A 74 4.38 6.41 23.21
CA ASN A 74 4.72 7.80 22.96
C ASN A 74 3.84 8.40 21.84
N SER A 75 4.06 9.67 21.53
CA SER A 75 3.27 10.43 20.55
C SER A 75 3.54 10.05 19.09
N ASN A 76 4.58 9.26 18.78
CA ASN A 76 4.80 8.73 17.44
C ASN A 76 3.93 7.49 17.16
N ASN A 77 2.62 7.66 17.28
CA ASN A 77 1.65 6.58 17.29
C ASN A 77 0.29 7.08 16.76
N TYR A 78 -0.08 6.64 15.56
CA TYR A 78 -1.22 7.14 14.81
C TYR A 78 -2.16 6.02 14.39
N MET A 79 -3.45 6.34 14.22
CA MET A 79 -4.45 5.35 13.83
C MET A 79 -4.40 5.03 12.33
N SER A 80 -4.00 6.00 11.50
CA SER A 80 -3.89 5.83 10.04
C SER A 80 -2.55 6.31 9.50
N LYS A 81 -2.22 5.84 8.28
CA LYS A 81 -0.99 6.25 7.59
C LYS A 81 -1.04 7.73 7.23
N GLU A 82 -2.21 8.20 6.83
CA GLU A 82 -2.49 9.57 6.40
C GLU A 82 -2.29 10.55 7.56
N GLU A 83 -2.75 10.19 8.76
CA GLU A 83 -2.54 10.99 9.97
C GLU A 83 -1.05 11.13 10.29
N CYS A 84 -0.32 10.03 10.21
CA CYS A 84 1.12 9.98 10.42
C CYS A 84 1.86 10.89 9.42
N LEU A 85 1.56 10.78 8.13
CA LEU A 85 2.22 11.55 7.08
C LEU A 85 1.90 13.05 7.22
N LYS A 86 0.63 13.39 7.48
CA LYS A 86 0.21 14.77 7.71
C LYS A 86 0.97 15.41 8.86
N LYS A 87 1.31 14.65 9.90
CA LYS A 87 2.01 15.15 11.09
C LYS A 87 3.53 15.14 10.97
N CYS A 88 4.13 14.24 10.19
CA CYS A 88 5.58 14.02 10.24
C CYS A 88 6.32 14.06 8.90
N ALA A 89 5.62 14.15 7.76
CA ALA A 89 6.30 14.12 6.45
C ALA A 89 7.33 15.24 6.23
N ALA A 90 7.11 16.43 6.83
CA ALA A 90 8.00 17.59 6.70
C ALA A 90 9.33 17.48 7.47
N VAL A 91 9.53 16.43 8.26
CA VAL A 91 10.72 16.29 9.14
C VAL A 91 11.99 15.96 8.36
N THR A 92 11.86 15.36 7.17
CA THR A 92 13.00 14.99 6.30
C THR A 92 13.74 16.19 5.70
N GLU A 93 13.06 17.34 5.54
CA GLU A 93 13.65 18.53 4.90
C GLU A 93 14.52 19.35 5.87
N ASN A 94 14.30 19.23 7.17
CA ASN A 94 15.04 20.02 8.19
C ASN A 94 16.18 19.25 8.88
N ALA A 95 16.29 17.94 8.65
CA ALA A 95 17.35 17.10 9.22
C ALA A 95 18.58 16.96 8.31
N THR A 96 18.52 17.46 7.06
CA THR A 96 19.59 17.33 6.05
C THR A 96 20.36 18.63 5.77
N GLY A 97 20.18 19.66 6.60
CA GLY A 97 20.86 20.95 6.47
C GLY A 97 22.38 20.95 6.67
N ASP A 98 23.00 19.84 7.07
CA ASP A 98 24.45 19.81 7.36
C ASP A 98 25.23 18.64 6.74
N LEU A 99 24.72 17.98 5.68
CA LEU A 99 25.62 17.18 4.83
C LEU A 99 25.13 17.06 3.38
N ALA A 100 25.14 18.17 2.67
CA ALA A 100 25.19 18.17 1.21
C ALA A 100 26.52 18.78 0.76
N THR A 101 27.48 17.97 0.28
CA THR A 101 28.32 18.40 -0.85
C THR A 101 28.77 17.22 -1.71
N SER A 102 28.47 17.36 -3.00
CA SER A 102 29.08 16.71 -4.17
C SER A 102 28.53 15.38 -4.68
N ARG A 103 27.41 15.50 -5.40
CA ARG A 103 27.23 14.74 -6.64
C ARG A 103 28.14 15.37 -7.71
N ASN A 104 28.99 14.58 -8.34
CA ASN A 104 29.41 14.80 -9.73
C ASN A 104 29.09 13.54 -10.53
N ALA A 105 28.44 13.76 -11.68
CA ALA A 105 28.15 12.76 -12.68
C ALA A 105 29.35 12.55 -13.62
N ALA A 106 29.37 11.35 -14.22
CA ALA A 106 30.20 10.86 -15.32
C ALA A 106 31.64 10.42 -14.98
N ASP A 107 31.88 9.11 -15.11
CA ASP A 107 32.81 8.60 -16.14
C ASP A 107 32.58 7.11 -16.43
N SER A 108 32.79 6.76 -17.70
CA SER A 108 32.80 5.43 -18.28
C SER A 108 34.09 4.68 -17.93
N SER A 109 33.98 3.45 -17.46
CA SER A 109 34.79 2.29 -17.91
C SER A 109 34.58 1.12 -16.96
N VAL A 110 33.73 0.16 -17.36
CA VAL A 110 33.65 -1.13 -16.67
C VAL A 110 34.53 -2.13 -17.43
N PRO A 111 35.58 -2.70 -16.79
CA PRO A 111 36.35 -3.79 -17.36
C PRO A 111 35.48 -5.05 -17.52
N SER A 112 35.61 -5.71 -18.66
CA SER A 112 35.05 -7.01 -18.95
C SER A 112 35.65 -8.08 -18.04
N VAL A 113 34.92 -8.44 -16.98
CA VAL A 113 35.22 -9.62 -16.14
C VAL A 113 34.45 -10.83 -16.70
N PRO A 114 35.08 -12.01 -16.85
CA PRO A 114 34.44 -13.18 -17.44
C PRO A 114 33.23 -13.68 -16.65
N ARG A 115 32.13 -13.95 -17.37
CA ARG A 115 30.99 -14.74 -16.87
C ARG A 115 31.50 -16.08 -16.34
N ARG A 116 31.28 -16.34 -15.05
CA ARG A 116 31.08 -17.72 -14.61
C ARG A 116 29.63 -18.08 -14.91
N GLN A 117 29.48 -18.97 -15.88
CA GLN A 117 28.25 -19.72 -16.10
C GLN A 117 28.09 -20.64 -14.89
N ASP A 118 27.17 -20.29 -13.99
CA ASP A 118 26.39 -21.33 -13.33
C ASP A 118 25.16 -21.54 -14.20
N SER A 119 25.26 -22.63 -14.94
CA SER A 119 24.27 -23.25 -15.79
C SER A 119 23.11 -23.79 -14.95
N ASP A 120 21.91 -23.56 -15.48
CA ASP A 120 20.71 -24.39 -15.34
C ASP A 120 20.01 -24.43 -13.97
N ASP A 121 19.00 -23.57 -13.81
CA ASP A 121 17.68 -24.11 -13.45
C ASP A 121 16.55 -23.27 -14.07
N HIS A 122 16.00 -23.80 -15.16
CA HIS A 122 14.70 -23.41 -15.69
C HIS A 122 13.63 -24.21 -14.93
N SER A 123 13.21 -23.72 -13.77
CA SER A 123 11.93 -24.07 -13.16
C SER A 123 11.15 -22.79 -12.92
N SER A 124 10.31 -22.46 -13.91
CA SER A 124 9.32 -21.38 -13.89
C SER A 124 8.60 -21.25 -12.55
N ASP A 125 8.36 -20.00 -12.15
CA ASP A 125 7.63 -19.51 -10.98
C ASP A 125 6.28 -20.20 -10.71
N MET A 126 6.31 -21.46 -10.31
CA MET A 126 5.17 -22.18 -9.78
C MET A 126 5.00 -21.69 -8.35
N PHE A 127 4.18 -20.65 -8.21
CA PHE A 127 3.70 -20.18 -6.91
C PHE A 127 3.46 -21.39 -6.00
N ASN A 128 4.14 -21.44 -4.86
CA ASN A 128 4.06 -22.56 -3.92
C ASN A 128 2.66 -22.61 -3.28
N TYR A 129 1.70 -23.20 -4.00
CA TYR A 129 0.30 -23.29 -3.59
C TYR A 129 0.15 -24.07 -2.28
N GLU A 130 0.97 -25.10 -2.10
CA GLU A 130 0.97 -25.91 -0.88
C GLU A 130 1.27 -25.07 0.36
N GLU A 131 2.30 -24.23 0.31
CA GLU A 131 2.71 -23.40 1.45
C GLU A 131 1.72 -22.26 1.74
N TYR A 132 1.21 -21.63 0.69
CA TYR A 132 0.40 -20.41 0.80
C TYR A 132 -1.10 -20.68 0.91
N CYS A 133 -1.61 -21.80 0.42
CA CYS A 133 -3.04 -22.03 0.25
C CYS A 133 -3.50 -23.39 0.78
N ALA A 134 -2.72 -24.47 0.61
CA ALA A 134 -3.15 -25.80 1.05
C ALA A 134 -2.83 -26.11 2.53
N ALA A 135 -1.78 -25.49 3.08
CA ALA A 135 -1.40 -25.68 4.47
C ALA A 135 -2.53 -25.27 5.43
N LYS A 136 -2.85 -26.10 6.44
CA LYS A 136 -3.90 -25.80 7.43
C LYS A 136 -3.59 -24.52 8.23
N ALA A 137 -4.61 -23.81 8.71
CA ALA A 137 -4.40 -22.62 9.55
C ALA A 137 -3.60 -22.94 10.81
N VAL A 138 -2.62 -22.09 11.16
CA VAL A 138 -1.80 -22.27 12.37
C VAL A 138 -1.93 -21.06 13.29
N THR A 139 -2.55 -21.24 14.45
CA THR A 139 -2.60 -20.21 15.51
C THR A 139 -1.21 -19.90 16.05
N GLY A 140 -0.34 -20.89 16.19
CA GLY A 140 0.99 -20.71 16.78
C GLY A 140 0.98 -20.62 18.31
N PRO A 141 2.16 -20.58 18.95
CA PRO A 141 2.27 -20.67 20.41
C PRO A 141 2.09 -19.32 21.14
N CYS A 142 2.14 -18.19 20.43
CA CYS A 142 1.89 -16.89 21.04
C CYS A 142 0.40 -16.70 21.38
N ARG A 143 0.12 -15.83 22.36
CA ARG A 143 -1.21 -15.68 22.97
C ARG A 143 -1.94 -14.39 22.58
N ALA A 144 -1.52 -13.72 21.51
CA ALA A 144 -2.29 -12.59 20.97
C ALA A 144 -3.50 -13.12 20.19
N SER A 145 -4.46 -12.24 19.89
CA SER A 145 -5.66 -12.59 19.13
C SER A 145 -5.74 -11.73 17.88
N PHE A 146 -5.12 -12.20 16.79
CA PHE A 146 -5.19 -11.53 15.49
C PHE A 146 -6.20 -12.27 14.60
N PRO A 147 -7.36 -11.67 14.26
CA PRO A 147 -8.22 -12.25 13.25
C PRO A 147 -7.48 -12.27 11.90
N ARG A 148 -7.45 -13.45 11.28
CA ARG A 148 -6.81 -13.72 9.99
C ARG A 148 -7.73 -14.58 9.15
N TRP A 149 -7.41 -14.66 7.87
CA TRP A 149 -8.08 -15.53 6.91
C TRP A 149 -7.11 -16.60 6.45
N TYR A 150 -7.60 -17.81 6.22
CA TYR A 150 -6.86 -18.89 5.59
C TYR A 150 -7.73 -19.54 4.53
N PHE A 151 -7.09 -20.09 3.51
CA PHE A 151 -7.78 -20.82 2.46
C PHE A 151 -8.02 -22.26 2.91
N ASP A 152 -9.27 -22.69 2.86
CA ASP A 152 -9.68 -24.06 3.11
C ASP A 152 -9.89 -24.77 1.78
N VAL A 153 -8.93 -25.64 1.41
CA VAL A 153 -8.96 -26.39 0.15
C VAL A 153 -10.16 -27.33 0.05
N GLU A 154 -10.68 -27.85 1.16
CA GLU A 154 -11.82 -28.78 1.15
C GLU A 154 -13.13 -28.04 0.82
N ARG A 155 -13.25 -26.79 1.27
CA ARG A 155 -14.41 -25.93 1.03
C ARG A 155 -14.23 -24.99 -0.16
N ASN A 156 -13.02 -24.94 -0.70
CA ASN A 156 -12.60 -24.00 -1.73
C ASN A 156 -12.93 -22.53 -1.38
N SER A 157 -12.78 -22.18 -0.09
CA SER A 157 -13.20 -20.89 0.45
C SER A 157 -12.19 -20.34 1.44
N CYS A 158 -12.16 -19.01 1.59
CA CYS A 158 -11.40 -18.37 2.66
C CYS A 158 -12.24 -18.31 3.93
N ASN A 159 -11.72 -18.84 5.03
CA ASN A 159 -12.37 -18.84 6.34
C ASN A 159 -11.54 -18.08 7.36
N ASN A 160 -12.17 -17.55 8.41
CA ASN A 160 -11.45 -16.85 9.47
C ASN A 160 -10.82 -17.82 10.49
N PHE A 161 -9.74 -17.37 11.13
CA PHE A 161 -9.14 -18.02 12.29
C PHE A 161 -8.41 -16.98 13.16
N ILE A 162 -8.04 -17.38 14.38
CA ILE A 162 -7.23 -16.54 15.28
C ILE A 162 -5.75 -16.94 15.18
N TYR A 163 -4.92 -16.00 14.73
CA TYR A 163 -3.47 -16.13 14.77
C TYR A 163 -2.92 -15.56 16.08
N GLY A 164 -2.08 -16.35 16.74
CA GLY A 164 -1.47 -16.08 18.04
C GLY A 164 -0.41 -14.99 18.03
N GLY A 165 0.05 -14.56 16.84
CA GLY A 165 0.99 -13.45 16.67
C GLY A 165 2.44 -13.83 16.42
N CYS A 166 2.81 -15.10 16.64
CA CYS A 166 4.13 -15.62 16.28
C CYS A 166 4.03 -17.06 15.84
N ARG A 167 4.98 -17.46 14.98
CA ARG A 167 5.10 -18.78 14.34
C ARG A 167 3.77 -19.22 13.70
N GLY A 168 3.77 -19.28 12.38
CA GLY A 168 2.65 -19.74 11.60
C GLY A 168 3.16 -20.21 10.25
N ASN A 169 2.26 -20.44 9.32
CA ASN A 169 2.58 -20.70 7.93
C ASN A 169 2.11 -19.54 7.04
N LYS A 170 2.27 -19.70 5.71
CA LYS A 170 1.93 -18.66 4.75
C LYS A 170 0.43 -18.60 4.41
N ASN A 171 -0.34 -19.63 4.77
CA ASN A 171 -1.80 -19.60 4.69
C ASN A 171 -2.41 -18.78 5.84
N SER A 172 -2.07 -17.49 5.88
CA SER A 172 -2.55 -16.53 6.88
C SER A 172 -2.57 -15.12 6.28
N TYR A 173 -3.77 -14.67 5.92
CA TYR A 173 -4.04 -13.42 5.24
C TYR A 173 -4.75 -12.43 6.17
N ARG A 174 -4.60 -11.13 5.89
CA ARG A 174 -5.20 -10.07 6.72
C ARG A 174 -6.67 -9.80 6.38
N SER A 175 -7.11 -10.15 5.19
CA SER A 175 -8.49 -9.99 4.73
C SER A 175 -8.91 -11.18 3.87
N GLU A 176 -10.22 -11.36 3.70
CA GLU A 176 -10.80 -12.41 2.86
C GLU A 176 -10.38 -12.23 1.40
N GLU A 177 -10.39 -10.99 0.90
CA GLU A 177 -10.06 -10.67 -0.48
C GLU A 177 -8.60 -11.00 -0.80
N ALA A 178 -7.68 -10.72 0.12
CA ALA A 178 -6.27 -11.07 -0.05
C ALA A 178 -6.06 -12.58 -0.13
N CYS A 179 -6.83 -13.35 0.66
CA CYS A 179 -6.83 -14.80 0.62
C CYS A 179 -7.41 -15.32 -0.71
N MET A 180 -8.59 -14.83 -1.13
CA MET A 180 -9.26 -15.27 -2.35
C MET A 180 -8.43 -14.92 -3.60
N LEU A 181 -7.90 -13.69 -3.69
CA LEU A 181 -7.07 -13.27 -4.81
C LEU A 181 -5.81 -14.14 -4.97
N ARG A 182 -5.24 -14.61 -3.86
CA ARG A 182 -4.03 -15.43 -3.85
C ARG A 182 -4.32 -16.89 -4.19
N CYS A 183 -5.39 -17.45 -3.66
CA CYS A 183 -5.62 -18.90 -3.66
C CYS A 183 -6.70 -19.38 -4.64
N PHE A 184 -7.66 -18.53 -5.01
CA PHE A 184 -8.79 -18.93 -5.86
C PHE A 184 -8.43 -19.00 -7.35
N ARG A 185 -7.50 -18.15 -7.83
CA ARG A 185 -7.15 -18.03 -9.27
C ARG A 185 -6.45 -19.26 -9.87
N GLN A 186 -6.02 -20.22 -9.06
CA GLN A 186 -5.27 -21.40 -9.53
C GLN A 186 -6.16 -22.58 -9.96
N GLN A 187 -7.50 -22.51 -9.80
CA GLN A 187 -8.39 -23.63 -10.12
C GLN A 187 -9.15 -23.53 -11.46
N GLU A 188 -9.03 -22.43 -12.21
CA GLU A 188 -9.52 -22.40 -13.61
C GLU A 188 -8.45 -22.83 -14.63
N ASN A 189 -7.25 -23.21 -14.18
CA ASN A 189 -6.28 -23.88 -15.05
C ASN A 189 -5.32 -24.79 -14.26
N PRO A 190 -5.79 -25.95 -13.77
CA PRO A 190 -4.89 -27.03 -13.44
C PRO A 190 -4.42 -27.63 -14.77
N SER A 191 -3.24 -27.22 -15.24
CA SER A 191 -2.42 -27.89 -16.26
C SER A 191 -3.16 -28.95 -17.10
N LEU A 192 -3.71 -28.56 -18.25
CA LEU A 192 -4.04 -29.51 -19.31
C LEU A 192 -2.76 -30.30 -19.64
N PRO A 193 -2.72 -31.64 -19.46
CA PRO A 193 -1.53 -32.40 -19.80
C PRO A 193 -1.42 -32.46 -21.33
N LEU A 194 -0.44 -31.75 -21.88
CA LEU A 194 -0.04 -31.88 -23.28
C LEU A 194 0.71 -33.21 -23.44
N GLY A 195 -0.04 -34.27 -23.78
CA GLY A 195 0.55 -35.48 -24.34
C GLY A 195 0.21 -36.78 -23.63
N SER A 196 -1.00 -37.29 -23.86
CA SER A 196 -1.24 -38.72 -23.88
C SER A 196 -2.08 -39.05 -25.11
N LYS A 197 -1.46 -39.75 -26.07
CA LYS A 197 -2.13 -40.31 -27.24
C LYS A 197 -3.13 -41.37 -26.78
N GLY A 198 -4.35 -40.93 -26.52
CA GLY A 198 -5.51 -41.76 -26.24
C GLY A 198 -6.68 -41.20 -27.04
N LYS A 199 -7.35 -42.07 -27.79
CA LYS A 199 -8.42 -41.76 -28.75
C LYS A 199 -9.54 -40.96 -28.09
N TRP A 200 -9.80 -39.76 -28.59
CA TRP A 200 -11.05 -39.04 -28.32
C TRP A 200 -12.09 -39.54 -29.32
N PRO A 201 -13.32 -39.87 -28.91
CA PRO A 201 -14.39 -40.16 -29.85
C PRO A 201 -14.67 -38.88 -30.64
N LEU A 202 -14.59 -38.98 -31.97
CA LEU A 202 -14.84 -37.91 -32.91
C LEU A 202 -16.35 -37.62 -32.99
N THR A 203 -17.00 -37.20 -31.89
CA THR A 203 -18.45 -36.89 -31.88
C THR A 203 -18.88 -35.71 -30.99
N LEU A 204 -17.97 -34.90 -30.44
CA LEU A 204 -18.36 -33.62 -29.81
C LEU A 204 -17.65 -32.43 -30.45
N LEU A 205 -17.91 -32.28 -31.76
CA LEU A 205 -17.96 -30.98 -32.42
C LEU A 205 -19.35 -30.87 -33.03
N LEU A 206 -20.27 -30.21 -32.34
CA LEU A 206 -21.32 -29.42 -32.96
C LEU A 206 -21.82 -28.39 -31.93
N PRO A 207 -21.65 -27.09 -32.19
CA PRO A 207 -22.37 -26.08 -31.43
C PRO A 207 -23.86 -26.30 -31.63
N SER A 208 -24.63 -26.10 -30.58
CA SER A 208 -26.09 -25.97 -30.63
C SER A 208 -26.47 -24.83 -31.57
N ALA A 209 -26.56 -25.14 -32.86
CA ALA A 209 -27.36 -24.41 -33.81
C ALA A 209 -28.83 -24.71 -33.49
N CYS A 210 -29.30 -24.17 -32.37
CA CYS A 210 -30.72 -23.92 -32.19
C CYS A 210 -31.07 -22.73 -33.08
N LEU A 211 -31.50 -23.05 -34.30
CA LEU A 211 -32.64 -22.43 -34.98
C LEU A 211 -32.74 -20.90 -34.81
N LEU A 212 -32.01 -20.17 -35.64
CA LEU A 212 -32.51 -18.88 -36.12
C LEU A 212 -33.78 -19.18 -36.95
N PRO A 213 -34.95 -18.61 -36.61
CA PRO A 213 -36.12 -18.72 -37.48
C PRO A 213 -35.82 -17.99 -38.79
N SER A 214 -36.24 -18.59 -39.91
CA SER A 214 -36.29 -17.91 -41.21
C SER A 214 -37.07 -16.60 -41.07
N LEU A 215 -36.61 -15.52 -41.73
CA LEU A 215 -37.23 -14.18 -41.73
C LEU A 215 -38.68 -14.15 -42.24
N THR A 216 -39.24 -15.29 -42.64
CA THR A 216 -40.61 -15.47 -43.09
C THR A 216 -41.61 -15.74 -41.96
N GLU A 217 -41.19 -15.93 -40.70
CA GLU A 217 -42.09 -16.28 -39.58
C GLU A 217 -42.11 -15.27 -38.40
N LEU A 218 -41.63 -14.03 -38.61
CA LEU A 218 -41.69 -13.01 -37.56
C LEU A 218 -43.02 -12.24 -37.60
N SER A 219 -43.73 -12.17 -36.47
CA SER A 219 -44.91 -11.31 -36.34
C SER A 219 -44.51 -9.82 -36.37
N PRO A 220 -45.42 -8.89 -36.73
CA PRO A 220 -45.12 -7.46 -36.75
C PRO A 220 -44.59 -6.91 -35.41
N ALA A 221 -44.99 -7.50 -34.28
CA ALA A 221 -44.50 -7.14 -32.97
C ALA A 221 -43.03 -7.51 -32.75
N GLN A 222 -42.59 -8.65 -33.28
CA GLN A 222 -41.20 -9.13 -33.14
C GLN A 222 -40.22 -8.28 -33.95
N LEU A 223 -40.63 -7.80 -35.13
CA LEU A 223 -39.84 -6.87 -35.94
C LEU A 223 -39.67 -5.49 -35.27
N TRP A 224 -40.69 -5.05 -34.52
CA TRP A 224 -40.62 -3.80 -33.75
C TRP A 224 -39.59 -3.88 -32.60
N PHE A 225 -39.54 -5.02 -31.89
CA PHE A 225 -38.56 -5.22 -30.82
C PHE A 225 -37.12 -5.33 -31.32
N THR A 226 -36.89 -6.04 -32.43
CA THR A 226 -35.53 -6.18 -32.99
C THR A 226 -35.01 -4.86 -33.57
N LEU A 227 -35.86 -4.10 -34.27
CA LEU A 227 -35.48 -2.77 -34.78
C LEU A 227 -35.26 -1.77 -33.65
N SER A 228 -36.05 -1.80 -32.57
CA SER A 228 -35.83 -0.93 -31.40
C SER A 228 -34.52 -1.26 -30.68
N PHE A 229 -34.15 -2.54 -30.57
CA PHE A 229 -32.89 -2.95 -29.95
C PHE A 229 -31.68 -2.52 -30.79
N ILE A 230 -31.75 -2.66 -32.11
CA ILE A 230 -30.67 -2.23 -33.02
C ILE A 230 -30.52 -0.70 -33.04
N VAL A 231 -31.63 0.06 -33.04
CA VAL A 231 -31.58 1.53 -32.98
C VAL A 231 -30.99 2.02 -31.65
N ASN A 232 -31.29 1.37 -30.52
CA ASN A 232 -30.68 1.70 -29.24
C ASN A 232 -29.18 1.40 -29.18
N ILE A 233 -28.71 0.33 -29.83
CA ILE A 233 -27.27 0.02 -29.94
C ILE A 233 -26.56 1.09 -30.78
N ILE A 234 -27.14 1.49 -31.92
CA ILE A 234 -26.54 2.51 -32.80
C ILE A 234 -26.54 3.91 -32.14
N LEU A 235 -27.56 4.24 -31.34
CA LEU A 235 -27.61 5.51 -30.59
C LEU A 235 -26.70 5.53 -29.34
N ALA A 236 -26.35 4.37 -28.77
CA ALA A 236 -25.43 4.28 -27.64
C ALA A 236 -23.96 4.50 -28.05
N GLU A 237 -23.60 4.18 -29.29
CA GLU A 237 -22.24 4.36 -29.81
C GLU A 237 -21.94 5.80 -30.26
N SER A 238 -22.96 6.65 -30.47
CA SER A 238 -22.75 8.07 -30.84
C SER A 238 -22.56 9.02 -29.64
N HIS A 239 -22.73 8.55 -28.40
CA HIS A 239 -22.53 9.36 -27.18
C HIS A 239 -21.19 9.14 -26.46
N ILE A 240 -20.28 8.34 -27.03
CA ILE A 240 -18.92 8.11 -26.48
C ILE A 240 -17.85 9.01 -27.15
N PHE A 241 -18.23 9.83 -28.13
CA PHE A 241 -17.36 10.84 -28.74
C PHE A 241 -18.01 12.23 -28.81
N VAL A 242 -18.20 12.88 -27.66
CA VAL A 242 -18.11 14.35 -27.48
C VAL A 242 -17.57 14.63 -26.08
#